data_AF-A0A946J649-F1
#
_entry.id   AF-A0A946J649-F1
#
_cell.length_a   1.000
_cell.length_b   1.000
_cell.length_c   1.000
_cell.angle_alpha   90.00
_cell.angle_beta   90.00
_cell.angle_gamma   90.00
#
_symmetry.space_group_name_H-M   'P 1'
#
loop_
_entity.id
_entity.type
_entity.pdbx_description
1 polymer ?
#
loop_
_entity_poly.entity_id
_entity_poly.type
_entity_poly.pdbx_seq_one_letter_code
_entity_poly.pdbx_strand_id
1 'polypeptide(L)'
;MFFVIWFIFSYFREKKRIKLENIDFEKEFDVFGDDGIESRKLLTPSFMYRLVDFVNKINHKRVYEMFFHDNYFYLKYNFLKTNHYSN
;
A
#
# COMPACT_ATOMS: atom_id res chain seq x y z
N MET A 1 28.13 0.93 2.56
CA MET A 1 26.94 0.08 2.85
C MET A 1 26.35 0.37 4.24
N PHE A 2 26.19 1.65 4.61
CA PHE A 2 25.54 2.07 5.87
C PHE A 2 24.54 3.21 5.65
N PHE A 3 24.73 4.02 4.61
CA PHE A 3 23.84 5.12 4.24
C PHE A 3 22.42 4.68 3.86
N VAL A 4 22.24 3.55 3.17
CA VAL A 4 20.92 3.03 2.79
C VAL A 4 20.08 2.66 4.02
N ILE A 5 20.72 2.08 5.04
CA ILE A 5 20.04 1.67 6.27
C ILE A 5 19.62 2.90 7.08
N TRP A 6 20.46 3.94 7.14
CA TRP A 6 20.12 5.20 7.82
C TRP A 6 18.99 5.95 7.11
N PHE A 7 18.98 5.94 5.78
CA PHE A 7 17.91 6.55 4.96
C PHE A 7 16.57 5.84 5.12
N ILE A 8 16.57 4.51 5.21
CA ILE A 8 15.37 3.72 5.49
C ILE A 8 14.86 4.00 6.91
N PHE A 9 15.75 4.10 7.91
CA PHE A 9 15.38 4.39 9.30
C PHE A 9 14.85 5.82 9.48
N SER A 10 15.45 6.84 8.84
CA SER A 10 14.97 8.22 8.96
C SER A 10 13.63 8.45 8.26
N TYR A 11 13.26 7.60 7.30
CA TYR A 11 11.99 7.66 6.58
C TYR A 11 10.82 7.08 7.39
N PHE A 12 11.08 6.37 8.48
CA PHE A 12 10.07 6.08 9.51
C PHE A 12 9.80 7.35 10.34
N ARG A 13 9.40 8.44 9.68
CA ARG A 13 8.42 9.34 10.30
C ARG A 13 7.17 8.50 10.51
N GLU A 14 6.51 8.63 11.67
CA GLU A 14 5.27 7.92 11.94
C GLU A 14 4.21 8.29 10.90
N LYS A 15 4.11 7.48 9.83
CA LYS A 15 3.09 7.63 8.81
C LYS A 15 1.73 7.43 9.47
N LYS A 16 0.80 8.33 9.19
CA LYS A 16 -0.53 8.28 9.79
C LYS A 16 -1.42 7.40 8.93
N ARG A 17 -2.29 6.62 9.58
CA ARG A 17 -3.36 5.89 8.89
C ARG A 17 -4.29 6.91 8.25
N ILE A 18 -4.50 6.78 6.95
CA ILE A 18 -5.38 7.67 6.17
C ILE A 18 -6.70 6.92 5.97
N LYS A 19 -7.81 7.57 6.34
CA LYS A 19 -9.15 7.05 6.04
C LYS A 19 -9.54 7.37 4.59
N LEU A 20 -9.96 6.33 3.88
CA LEU A 20 -10.57 6.37 2.58
C LEU A 20 -12.07 6.66 2.70
N GLU A 21 -12.62 7.29 1.67
CA GLU A 21 -14.04 7.69 1.65
C GLU A 21 -14.95 6.51 1.31
N ASN A 22 -14.44 5.55 0.52
CA ASN A 22 -15.19 4.35 0.14
C ASN A 22 -14.97 3.24 1.17
N ILE A 23 -16.05 2.79 1.79
CA ILE A 23 -16.04 1.73 2.81
C ILE A 23 -15.55 0.38 2.29
N ASP A 24 -15.74 0.09 1.01
CA ASP A 24 -15.24 -1.15 0.40
C ASP A 24 -13.72 -1.12 0.32
N PHE A 25 -13.13 0.04 0.00
CA PHE A 25 -11.68 0.19 -0.01
C PHE A 25 -11.06 0.20 1.40
N GLU A 26 -11.75 0.70 2.43
CA GLU A 26 -11.27 0.58 3.82
C GLU A 26 -11.16 -0.87 4.29
N LYS A 27 -11.92 -1.80 3.71
CA LYS A 27 -11.83 -3.23 4.02
C LYS A 27 -10.67 -3.91 3.30
N GLU A 28 -10.38 -3.46 2.08
CA GLU A 28 -9.36 -4.05 1.22
C GLU A 28 -7.95 -3.47 1.46
N PHE A 29 -7.86 -2.21 1.92
CA PHE A 29 -6.59 -1.49 2.03
C PHE A 29 -6.41 -0.85 3.40
N ASP A 30 -5.22 -1.04 3.97
CA ASP A 30 -4.69 -0.17 5.01
C ASP A 30 -3.69 0.81 4.41
N VAL A 31 -4.05 2.10 4.40
CA VAL A 31 -3.26 3.17 3.77
C VAL A 31 -2.56 4.01 4.82
N PHE A 32 -1.25 4.19 4.65
CA PHE A 32 -0.41 5.02 5.52
C PHE A 32 0.36 6.05 4.70
N GLY A 33 0.35 7.30 5.16
CA GLY A 33 1.06 8.39 4.47
C GLY A 33 1.32 9.59 5.38
N ASP A 34 2.07 10.54 4.83
CA ASP A 34 2.44 11.77 5.53
C ASP A 34 1.35 12.85 5.40
N ASP A 35 0.64 12.85 4.28
CA ASP A 35 -0.47 13.77 3.98
C ASP A 35 -1.65 13.02 3.35
N GLY A 36 -2.81 13.11 4.01
CA GLY A 36 -4.05 12.49 3.54
C GLY A 36 -4.65 13.14 2.29
N ILE A 37 -4.36 14.41 2.02
CA ILE A 37 -4.84 15.10 0.81
C ILE A 37 -4.06 14.63 -0.41
N GLU A 38 -2.73 14.71 -0.37
CA GLU A 38 -1.87 14.25 -1.47
C GLU A 38 -2.04 12.75 -1.74
N SER A 39 -2.16 11.93 -0.68
CA SER A 39 -2.38 10.49 -0.86
C SER A 39 -3.68 10.17 -1.59
N ARG A 40 -4.77 10.91 -1.35
CA ARG A 40 -6.06 10.70 -2.04
C ARG A 40 -6.02 11.12 -3.51
N LYS A 41 -5.19 12.09 -3.89
CA LYS A 41 -4.98 12.46 -5.30
C LYS A 41 -4.38 11.29 -6.09
N LEU A 42 -3.48 10.54 -5.47
CA LEU A 42 -2.87 9.36 -6.08
C LEU A 42 -3.80 8.13 -6.00
N LEU A 43 -4.44 7.92 -4.84
CA LEU A 43 -5.36 6.82 -4.57
C LEU A 43 -6.79 7.11 -5.03
N THR A 44 -6.94 7.53 -6.29
CA THR A 44 -8.27 7.69 -6.88
C THR A 44 -9.00 6.34 -6.94
N PRO A 45 -10.35 6.33 -6.87
CA PRO A 45 -11.10 5.08 -6.95
C PRO A 45 -10.74 4.21 -8.16
N SER A 46 -10.60 4.82 -9.34
CA SER A 46 -10.20 4.10 -10.56
C SER A 46 -8.84 3.42 -10.46
N PHE A 47 -7.88 4.05 -9.76
CA PHE A 47 -6.56 3.48 -9.56
C PHE A 47 -6.61 2.34 -8.55
N MET A 48 -7.35 2.50 -7.45
CA MET A 48 -7.51 1.46 -6.43
C MET A 48 -8.19 0.22 -7.00
N TYR A 49 -9.24 0.36 -7.84
CA TYR A 49 -9.83 -0.78 -8.54
C TYR A 49 -8.83 -1.54 -9.42
N ARG A 50 -7.96 -0.81 -10.13
CA ARG A 50 -6.88 -1.45 -10.93
C ARG A 50 -5.90 -2.24 -10.05
N LEU A 51 -5.62 -1.77 -8.84
CA LEU A 51 -4.76 -2.51 -7.88
C LEU A 51 -5.43 -3.80 -7.41
N VAL A 52 -6.74 -3.75 -7.11
CA VAL A 52 -7.54 -4.93 -6.75
C VAL A 52 -7.53 -5.95 -7.90
N ASP A 53 -7.83 -5.51 -9.12
CA ASP A 53 -7.82 -6.37 -10.32
C ASP A 53 -6.45 -6.99 -10.57
N PHE A 54 -5.39 -6.22 -10.38
CA PHE A 54 -4.01 -6.68 -10.52
C PHE A 54 -3.69 -7.80 -9.52
N VAL A 55 -3.99 -7.60 -8.24
CA VAL A 55 -3.78 -8.61 -7.20
C VAL A 55 -4.61 -9.87 -7.46
N ASN A 56 -5.85 -9.71 -7.92
CA ASN A 56 -6.75 -10.80 -8.27
C ASN A 56 -6.22 -11.65 -9.42
N LYS A 57 -5.59 -11.04 -10.42
CA LYS A 57 -4.99 -11.74 -11.56
C LYS A 57 -3.71 -12.50 -11.21
N ILE A 58 -2.96 -12.04 -10.21
CA ILE A 58 -1.70 -12.68 -9.82
C ILE A 58 -1.95 -13.79 -8.79
N ASN A 59 -2.39 -13.42 -7.59
CA ASN A 59 -2.71 -14.34 -6.50
C ASN A 59 -3.38 -13.57 -5.36
N HIS A 60 -4.72 -13.57 -5.31
CA HIS A 60 -5.52 -12.85 -4.32
C HIS A 60 -5.35 -13.35 -2.87
N LYS A 61 -4.79 -14.55 -2.65
CA LYS A 61 -4.61 -15.12 -1.30
C LYS A 61 -3.40 -14.54 -0.56
N ARG A 62 -2.68 -13.61 -1.17
CA ARG A 62 -1.37 -13.14 -0.73
C ARG A 62 -1.43 -11.69 -0.31
N VAL A 63 -0.53 -11.32 0.59
CA VAL A 63 -0.38 -9.94 1.05
C VAL A 63 0.56 -9.20 0.11
N TYR A 64 0.09 -8.06 -0.41
CA TYR A 64 0.87 -7.15 -1.22
C TYR A 64 1.07 -5.85 -0.44
N GLU A 65 2.30 -5.40 -0.37
CA GLU A 65 2.66 -4.10 0.18
C GLU A 65 3.08 -3.21 -0.99
N MET A 66 2.45 -2.05 -1.10
CA MET A 66 2.67 -1.11 -2.19
C MET A 66 3.21 0.20 -1.63
N PHE A 67 4.29 0.71 -2.24
CA PHE A 67 4.95 1.93 -1.79
C PHE A 67 5.11 2.90 -2.95
N PHE A 68 4.74 4.15 -2.69
CA PHE A 68 4.94 5.27 -3.59
C PHE A 68 6.03 6.17 -3.01
N HIS A 69 7.05 6.47 -3.81
CA HIS A 69 8.13 7.38 -3.42
C HIS A 69 8.63 8.11 -4.66
N ASP A 70 8.52 9.43 -4.65
CA ASP A 70 8.75 10.30 -5.81
C ASP A 70 8.02 9.78 -7.06
N ASN A 71 8.76 9.43 -8.10
CA ASN A 71 8.23 8.88 -9.36
C ASN A 71 8.29 7.35 -9.43
N TYR A 72 8.56 6.68 -8.32
CA TYR A 72 8.69 5.23 -8.25
C TYR A 72 7.51 4.60 -7.53
N PHE A 73 7.06 3.48 -8.10
CA PHE A 73 6.10 2.57 -7.49
C PHE A 73 6.79 1.24 -7.21
N TYR A 74 6.81 0.84 -5.94
CA TYR A 74 7.39 -0.42 -5.50
C TYR A 74 6.28 -1.38 -5.07
N LEU A 75 6.34 -2.60 -5.58
CA LEU A 75 5.48 -3.70 -5.17
C LEU A 75 6.32 -4.74 -4.44
N LYS A 76 6.01 -4.95 -3.17
CA LYS A 76 6.56 -6.05 -2.39
C LYS A 76 5.49 -7.12 -2.25
N TYR A 77 5.86 -8.32 -2.64
CA TYR A 77 5.04 -9.51 -2.54
C TYR A 77 5.68 -10.50 -1.57
N ASN A 78 4.90 -11.01 -0.61
CA ASN A 78 5.38 -12.00 0.35
C ASN A 78 4.94 -13.43 -0.05
N PHE A 79 5.91 -14.25 -0.48
CA PHE A 79 5.67 -15.64 -0.89
C PHE A 79 5.18 -16.55 0.25
N LEU A 80 5.47 -16.21 1.51
CA LEU A 80 5.21 -17.07 2.67
C LEU A 80 3.98 -16.63 3.47
N LYS A 81 3.57 -15.36 3.34
CA LYS A 81 2.41 -14.81 4.07
C LYS A 81 1.15 -14.93 3.23
N THR A 82 0.15 -15.63 3.76
CA THR A 82 -1.21 -15.71 3.19
C THR A 82 -2.17 -14.84 3.97
N ASN A 83 -3.16 -14.24 3.30
CA ASN A 83 -4.25 -13.55 3.96
C ASN A 83 -5.11 -14.58 4.71
N HIS A 84 -5.17 -14.48 6.03
CA HIS A 84 -6.01 -15.34 6.88
C HIS A 84 -7.50 -14.94 6.88
N TYR A 85 -7.90 -14.00 6.02
CA TYR A 85 -9.26 -13.46 5.94
C TYR A 85 -10.16 -14.13 4.89
N SER A 86 -9.74 -15.24 4.26
CA SER A 86 -10.66 -16.04 3.45
C SER A 86 -11.23 -17.20 4.27
N ASN A 87 -12.34 -16.95 4.96
CA ASN A 87 -13.36 -17.95 5.29
C ASN A 87 -14.72 -17.35 4.99
#